data_AF-A0A7K8TEG0-F1
#
_entry.id   AF-A0A7K8TEG0-F1
#
_cell.length_a   1.000
_cell.length_b   1.000
_cell.length_c   1.000
_cell.angle_alpha   90.00
_cell.angle_beta   90.00
_cell.angle_gamma   90.00
#
_symmetry.space_group_name_H-M   'P 1'
#
loop_
_entity.id
_entity.type
_entity.pdbx_description
1 polymer ?
#
loop_
_entity_poly.entity_id
_entity_poly.type
_entity_poly.pdbx_seq_one_letter_code
_entity_poly.pdbx_strand_id
1 'polypeptide(L)'
;RVPLCSLCAGRGHLQNSCPARYCLNCGLPGHFFRDCPEKAYWNKRCNRCNMKGHYTDACPEIWRQYHLTTKPGPIQAASSHSGRSALAYCYNCAGKGHFGHECPEKRMRGSAFPTSPFISHYDNEDDIRRRENRVKKKVAELQEAGLMPEQPETPC
;
A
#
# COMPACT_ATOMS: atom_id res chain seq x y z
N ARG A 1 6.71 27.88 26.47
CA ARG A 1 5.33 27.70 25.96
C ARG A 1 5.37 26.54 24.95
N VAL A 2 4.60 25.46 25.15
CA VAL A 2 4.54 24.37 24.17
C VAL A 2 3.78 24.88 22.94
N PRO A 3 4.33 24.76 21.71
CA PRO A 3 3.64 25.19 20.50
C PRO A 3 2.35 24.38 20.28
N LEU A 4 1.46 24.90 19.44
CA LEU A 4 0.28 24.13 19.00
C LEU A 4 0.75 22.87 18.28
N CYS A 5 0.06 21.76 18.52
CA CYS A 5 0.32 20.52 17.82
C CYS A 5 -0.01 20.69 16.33
N SER A 6 0.94 20.36 15.44
CA SER A 6 0.75 20.47 13.99
C SER A 6 -0.22 19.44 13.40
N LEU A 7 -0.62 18.42 14.15
CA LEU A 7 -1.58 17.40 13.69
C LEU A 7 -3.03 17.72 14.05
N CYS A 8 -3.28 18.22 15.26
CA CYS A 8 -4.64 18.41 15.77
C CYS A 8 -4.92 19.83 16.26
N ALA A 9 -3.96 20.76 16.13
CA ALA A 9 -4.01 22.12 16.66
C ALA A 9 -4.23 22.23 18.19
N GLY A 10 -4.19 21.12 18.93
CA GLY A 10 -4.30 21.08 20.37
C GLY A 10 -3.09 21.68 21.10
N ARG A 11 -3.30 22.13 22.35
CA ARG A 11 -2.24 22.62 23.25
C ARG A 11 -1.73 21.51 24.17
N GLY A 12 -0.55 21.72 24.76
CA GLY A 12 -0.02 20.87 25.83
C GLY A 12 0.78 19.64 25.38
N HIS A 13 0.93 19.41 24.07
CA HIS A 13 1.70 18.28 23.52
C HIS A 13 2.36 18.64 22.18
N LEU A 14 3.40 17.90 21.81
CA LEU A 14 4.03 17.96 20.49
C LEU A 14 3.43 16.92 19.54
N GLN A 15 3.71 17.05 18.24
CA GLN A 15 3.27 16.12 17.20
C GLN A 15 3.51 14.62 17.53
N ASN A 16 4.61 14.31 18.23
CA ASN A 16 4.98 12.94 18.59
C ASN A 16 4.14 12.35 19.74
N SER A 17 3.49 13.20 20.52
CA SER A 17 2.63 12.82 21.67
C SER A 17 1.17 13.18 21.40
N CYS A 18 0.81 13.41 20.13
CA CYS A 18 -0.55 13.76 19.75
C CYS A 18 -1.46 12.53 19.85
N PRO A 19 -2.55 12.58 20.63
CA PRO A 19 -3.50 11.47 20.73
C PRO A 19 -4.23 11.21 19.41
N ALA A 20 -4.40 12.24 18.56
CA ALA A 20 -5.00 12.12 17.24
C ALA A 20 -4.01 11.65 16.15
N ARG A 21 -2.77 11.27 16.51
CA ARG A 21 -1.79 10.76 15.53
C ARG A 21 -2.17 9.35 15.08
N TYR A 22 -2.22 9.14 13.78
CA TYR A 22 -2.39 7.82 13.18
C TYR A 22 -1.08 7.01 13.17
N CYS A 23 -1.20 5.73 13.52
CA CYS A 23 -0.12 4.77 13.43
C CYS A 23 0.19 4.43 11.97
N LEU A 24 1.46 4.54 11.57
CA LEU A 24 1.91 4.21 10.21
C LEU A 24 1.94 2.70 9.92
N ASN A 25 1.66 1.86 10.92
CA ASN A 25 1.48 0.42 10.74
C ASN A 25 0.00 0.14 10.41
N CYS A 26 -0.88 0.25 11.42
CA CYS A 26 -2.27 -0.19 11.32
C CYS A 26 -3.26 0.91 10.91
N GLY A 27 -2.82 2.17 10.82
CA GLY A 27 -3.68 3.29 10.45
C GLY A 27 -4.67 3.72 11.54
N LEU A 28 -4.59 3.19 12.77
CA LEU A 28 -5.44 3.62 13.89
C LEU A 28 -4.77 4.74 14.69
N PRO A 29 -5.55 5.68 15.27
CA PRO A 29 -5.00 6.76 16.08
C PRO A 29 -4.52 6.28 17.46
N GLY A 30 -3.94 7.20 18.24
CA GLY A 30 -3.67 7.00 19.67
C GLY A 30 -2.34 6.34 20.02
N HIS A 31 -1.53 5.91 19.05
CA HIS A 31 -0.24 5.27 19.34
C HIS A 31 0.80 5.48 18.23
N PHE A 32 2.08 5.28 18.58
CA PHE A 32 3.19 5.32 17.64
C PHE A 32 3.43 3.95 17.00
N PHE A 33 4.13 3.93 15.87
CA PHE A 33 4.47 2.69 15.16
C PHE A 33 5.11 1.62 16.08
N ARG A 34 6.01 2.03 16.98
CA ARG A 34 6.72 1.15 17.91
C ARG A 34 5.84 0.55 19.01
N ASP A 35 4.71 1.21 19.29
CA ASP A 35 3.73 0.84 20.31
C ASP A 35 2.54 0.09 19.67
N CYS A 36 2.64 -0.23 18.37
CA CYS A 36 1.57 -0.89 17.66
C CYS A 36 1.49 -2.37 18.05
N PRO A 37 0.32 -2.88 18.49
CA PRO A 37 0.15 -4.29 18.83
C PRO A 37 0.20 -5.20 17.58
N GLU A 38 -0.02 -4.62 16.41
CA GLU A 38 0.06 -5.33 15.13
C GLU A 38 1.51 -5.57 14.71
N LYS A 39 1.76 -6.74 14.11
CA LYS A 39 3.04 -7.01 13.46
C LYS A 39 3.33 -5.94 12.40
N ALA A 40 4.59 -5.50 12.34
CA ALA A 40 5.05 -4.53 11.34
C ALA A 40 4.70 -4.97 9.90
N TYR A 41 4.04 -4.09 9.15
CA TYR A 41 3.51 -4.38 7.81
C TYR A 41 4.59 -4.86 6.84
N TRP A 42 5.83 -4.37 7.00
CA TRP A 42 6.92 -4.74 6.10
C TRP A 42 7.36 -6.20 6.23
N ASN A 43 7.08 -6.85 7.37
CA ASN A 43 7.31 -8.28 7.54
C ASN A 43 6.12 -9.13 7.07
N LYS A 44 4.95 -8.54 6.84
CA LYS A 44 3.76 -9.25 6.34
C LYS A 44 3.98 -9.64 4.87
N ARG A 45 3.63 -10.89 4.55
CA ARG A 45 3.60 -11.39 3.18
C ARG A 45 2.22 -11.11 2.60
N CYS A 46 2.17 -10.50 1.42
CA CYS A 46 0.94 -10.27 0.69
C CYS A 46 0.40 -11.59 0.15
N ASN A 47 -0.88 -11.88 0.40
CA ASN A 47 -1.52 -13.12 -0.06
C ASN A 47 -1.80 -13.13 -1.57
N ARG A 48 -1.68 -11.97 -2.24
CA ARG A 48 -1.91 -11.84 -3.69
C ARG A 48 -0.64 -12.11 -4.49
N CYS A 49 0.42 -11.34 -4.22
CA CYS A 49 1.65 -11.38 -5.01
C CYS A 49 2.82 -12.09 -4.29
N ASN A 50 2.59 -12.61 -3.08
CA ASN A 50 3.59 -13.28 -2.24
C ASN A 50 4.80 -12.43 -1.83
N MET A 51 4.81 -11.13 -2.13
CA MET A 51 5.87 -10.21 -1.75
C MET A 51 5.64 -9.62 -0.36
N LYS A 52 6.71 -9.13 0.26
CA LYS A 52 6.67 -8.43 1.55
C LYS A 52 6.61 -6.91 1.34
N GLY A 53 6.29 -6.15 2.39
CA GLY A 53 6.36 -4.70 2.33
C GLY A 53 5.03 -3.97 2.19
N HIS A 54 3.89 -4.67 2.12
CA HIS A 54 2.58 -4.04 1.94
C HIS A 54 1.44 -4.94 2.45
N TYR A 55 0.27 -4.32 2.69
CA TYR A 55 -0.98 -5.02 2.98
C TYR A 55 -1.62 -5.56 1.70
N THR A 56 -2.38 -6.65 1.81
CA THR A 56 -3.08 -7.26 0.66
C THR A 56 -3.95 -6.26 -0.10
N ASP A 57 -4.67 -5.38 0.62
CA ASP A 57 -5.54 -4.38 0.00
C ASP A 57 -4.77 -3.16 -0.57
N ALA A 58 -3.47 -3.07 -0.29
CA ALA A 58 -2.54 -2.08 -0.84
C ALA A 58 -1.53 -2.73 -1.81
N CYS A 59 -1.83 -3.92 -2.34
CA CYS A 59 -0.96 -4.60 -3.27
C CYS A 59 -0.78 -3.78 -4.56
N PRO A 60 0.46 -3.49 -5.00
CA PRO A 60 0.70 -2.73 -6.23
C PRO A 60 0.08 -3.36 -7.48
N GLU A 61 -0.11 -4.68 -7.51
CA GLU A 61 -0.79 -5.38 -8.61
C GLU A 61 -2.24 -4.92 -8.82
N ILE A 62 -2.93 -4.47 -7.75
CA ILE A 62 -4.31 -3.96 -7.83
C ILE A 62 -4.42 -2.80 -8.81
N TRP A 63 -3.43 -1.91 -8.82
CA TRP A 63 -3.43 -0.75 -9.72
C TRP A 63 -2.71 -1.05 -11.03
N ARG A 64 -1.65 -1.87 -10.97
CA ARG A 64 -0.89 -2.21 -12.17
C ARG A 64 -1.72 -2.91 -13.22
N GLN A 65 -2.79 -3.63 -12.88
CA GLN A 65 -3.64 -4.33 -13.84
C GLN A 65 -4.44 -3.41 -14.80
N TYR A 66 -4.44 -2.09 -14.61
CA TYR A 66 -5.20 -1.13 -15.43
C TYR A 66 -4.37 -0.42 -16.53
N HIS A 67 -3.15 -0.88 -16.82
CA HIS A 67 -2.16 -0.30 -17.74
C HIS A 67 -2.53 -0.27 -19.23
N LEU A 68 -3.64 -0.88 -19.66
CA LEU A 68 -4.07 -0.94 -21.07
C LEU A 68 -5.52 -0.49 -21.32
N THR A 69 -6.25 -0.06 -20.29
CA THR A 69 -7.67 0.28 -20.40
C THR A 69 -7.87 1.76 -20.15
N THR A 70 -7.93 2.56 -21.22
CA THR A 70 -8.37 3.97 -21.17
C THR A 70 -9.89 4.11 -21.25
N LYS A 71 -10.60 3.01 -21.52
CA LYS A 71 -12.06 2.93 -21.58
C LYS A 71 -12.57 2.02 -20.47
N PRO A 72 -13.72 2.33 -19.85
CA PRO A 72 -14.40 1.40 -18.95
C PRO A 72 -14.63 0.05 -19.64
N GLY A 73 -14.33 -1.03 -18.94
CA GLY A 73 -14.42 -2.38 -19.49
C GLY A 73 -13.69 -3.40 -18.63
N PRO A 74 -13.75 -4.69 -19.02
CA PRO A 74 -13.03 -5.75 -18.31
C PRO A 74 -11.52 -5.50 -18.35
N ILE A 75 -10.83 -5.98 -17.32
CA ILE A 75 -9.37 -5.92 -17.23
C ILE A 75 -8.77 -6.70 -18.40
N GLN A 76 -7.92 -6.03 -19.18
CA GLN A 76 -7.22 -6.64 -20.31
C GLN A 76 -5.81 -7.05 -19.88
N ALA A 77 -5.52 -8.34 -19.98
CA ALA A 77 -4.17 -8.83 -19.73
C ALA A 77 -3.22 -8.33 -20.82
N ALA A 78 -2.04 -7.85 -20.42
CA ALA A 78 -1.00 -7.50 -21.37
C ALA A 78 -0.61 -8.74 -22.18
N SER A 79 -0.49 -8.58 -23.50
CA SER A 79 0.15 -9.57 -24.36
C SER A 79 1.57 -9.80 -23.86
N SER A 80 1.99 -11.06 -23.78
CA SER A 80 3.31 -11.47 -23.30
C SER A 80 4.39 -10.56 -23.89
N HIS A 81 5.18 -9.90 -23.03
CA HIS A 81 6.28 -9.06 -23.46
C HIS A 81 7.35 -9.90 -24.17
N SER A 82 7.24 -10.01 -25.49
CA SER A 82 8.26 -10.57 -26.37
C SER A 82 9.34 -9.52 -26.64
N GLY A 83 10.23 -9.32 -25.68
CA GLY A 83 11.35 -8.40 -25.89
C GLY A 83 12.31 -8.41 -24.72
N ARG A 84 13.29 -9.31 -24.76
CA ARG A 84 14.50 -9.16 -23.93
C ARG A 84 15.20 -7.89 -24.39
N SER A 85 15.01 -6.79 -23.66
CA SER A 85 15.77 -5.56 -23.90
C SER A 85 17.25 -5.83 -23.63
N ALA A 86 18.07 -5.71 -24.68
CA ALA A 86 19.46 -6.19 -24.70
C ALA A 86 20.43 -5.43 -23.77
N LEU A 87 19.98 -4.35 -23.11
CA LEU A 87 20.78 -3.51 -22.21
C LEU A 87 20.00 -3.12 -20.95
N ALA A 88 19.81 -4.07 -20.02
CA ALA A 88 19.26 -3.78 -18.69
C ALA A 88 20.38 -3.34 -17.73
N TYR A 89 20.19 -2.20 -17.07
CA TYR A 89 21.03 -1.75 -15.96
C TYR A 89 20.21 -1.65 -14.68
N CYS A 90 20.82 -2.08 -13.57
CA CYS A 90 20.18 -2.12 -12.28
C CYS A 90 20.13 -0.74 -11.63
N TYR A 91 18.93 -0.25 -11.31
CA TYR A 91 18.74 1.01 -10.58
C TYR A 91 19.17 0.97 -9.10
N ASN A 92 19.58 -0.19 -8.58
CA ASN A 92 20.04 -0.34 -7.19
C ASN A 92 21.57 -0.39 -7.06
N CYS A 93 22.24 -1.20 -7.88
CA CYS A 93 23.69 -1.42 -7.82
C CYS A 93 24.46 -0.92 -9.06
N ALA A 94 23.79 -0.32 -10.04
CA ALA A 94 24.35 0.09 -11.33
C ALA A 94 24.96 -1.05 -12.19
N GLY A 95 24.85 -2.30 -11.74
CA GLY A 95 25.32 -3.47 -12.49
C GLY A 95 24.51 -3.69 -13.79
N LYS A 96 25.19 -4.20 -14.81
CA LYS A 96 24.57 -4.58 -16.09
C LYS A 96 23.95 -5.97 -16.04
N GLY A 97 23.00 -6.24 -16.93
CA GLY A 97 22.43 -7.57 -17.18
C GLY A 97 21.21 -7.96 -16.35
N HIS A 98 20.74 -7.10 -15.45
CA HIS A 98 19.52 -7.33 -14.67
C HIS A 98 18.80 -6.01 -14.37
N PHE A 99 17.48 -6.07 -14.16
CA PHE A 99 16.72 -4.94 -13.66
C PHE A 99 16.79 -4.86 -12.14
N GLY A 100 16.56 -3.68 -11.59
CA GLY A 100 16.67 -3.50 -10.16
C GLY A 100 15.72 -4.39 -9.33
N HIS A 101 14.59 -4.88 -9.86
CA HIS A 101 13.71 -5.80 -9.10
C HIS A 101 14.29 -7.23 -8.96
N GLU A 102 15.27 -7.59 -9.79
CA GLU A 102 15.99 -8.87 -9.78
C GLU A 102 17.31 -8.78 -8.99
N CYS A 103 17.67 -7.57 -8.54
CA CYS A 103 18.95 -7.33 -7.89
C CYS A 103 19.06 -8.07 -6.54
N PRO A 104 20.11 -8.90 -6.34
CA PRO A 104 20.34 -9.63 -5.10
C PRO A 104 20.96 -8.75 -4.01
N GLU A 105 21.51 -7.59 -4.39
CA GLU A 105 22.16 -6.69 -3.45
C GLU A 105 21.18 -6.08 -2.44
N LYS A 106 21.69 -5.81 -1.25
CA LYS A 106 20.92 -5.13 -0.20
C LYS A 106 20.43 -3.78 -0.71
N ARG A 107 19.18 -3.45 -0.43
CA ARG A 107 18.60 -2.14 -0.75
C ARG A 107 19.15 -1.07 0.18
N MET A 108 19.23 0.16 -0.32
CA MET A 108 19.67 1.34 0.45
C MET A 108 18.89 1.49 1.77
N ARG A 109 17.57 1.23 1.76
CA ARG A 109 16.78 1.08 2.98
C ARG A 109 16.51 -0.39 3.26
N GLY A 110 16.91 -0.87 4.44
CA GLY A 110 16.72 -2.27 4.84
C GLY A 110 15.26 -2.74 4.90
N SER A 111 14.30 -1.82 5.00
CA SER A 111 12.86 -2.09 4.96
C SER A 111 12.25 -2.00 3.55
N ALA A 112 13.03 -1.61 2.54
CA ALA A 112 12.58 -1.58 1.15
C ALA A 112 12.79 -2.95 0.51
N PHE A 113 11.71 -3.60 0.12
CA PHE A 113 11.75 -4.86 -0.62
C PHE A 113 11.69 -4.61 -2.13
N PRO A 114 12.35 -5.44 -2.96
CA PRO A 114 12.16 -5.39 -4.41
C PRO A 114 10.68 -5.50 -4.71
N THR A 115 10.17 -4.55 -5.50
CA THR A 115 8.82 -4.67 -6.02
C THR A 115 8.88 -5.16 -7.47
N SER A 116 8.40 -6.38 -7.73
CA SER A 116 8.25 -6.91 -9.09
C SER A 116 7.35 -5.97 -9.90
N PRO A 117 7.70 -5.60 -11.14
CA PRO A 117 6.82 -4.82 -12.02
C PRO A 117 5.71 -5.67 -12.63
N PHE A 118 5.85 -6.99 -12.60
CA PHE A 118 4.92 -7.93 -13.21
C PHE A 118 3.70 -8.17 -12.32
N ILE A 119 2.58 -8.48 -12.97
CA ILE A 119 1.33 -8.88 -12.32
C ILE A 119 1.31 -10.39 -12.30
N SER A 120 1.32 -10.98 -11.11
CA SER A 120 1.15 -12.42 -10.92
C SER A 120 -0.30 -12.86 -11.10
N HIS A 121 -1.26 -12.02 -10.69
CA HIS A 121 -2.69 -12.31 -10.78
C HIS A 121 -3.52 -11.08 -11.17
N TYR A 122 -4.25 -11.21 -12.28
CA TYR A 122 -5.27 -10.25 -12.72
C TYR A 122 -6.59 -10.55 -12.01
N ASP A 123 -7.24 -9.53 -11.45
CA ASP A 123 -8.52 -9.72 -10.78
C ASP A 123 -9.63 -10.07 -11.79
N ASN A 124 -10.47 -11.02 -11.41
CA ASN A 124 -11.80 -11.17 -12.01
C ASN A 124 -12.84 -10.34 -11.24
N GLU A 125 -14.08 -10.36 -11.70
CA GLU A 125 -15.19 -9.62 -11.06
C GLU A 125 -15.43 -10.03 -9.60
N ASP A 126 -15.26 -11.32 -9.26
CA ASP A 126 -15.44 -11.81 -7.90
C ASP A 126 -14.35 -11.27 -6.96
N ASP A 127 -13.09 -11.21 -7.42
CA ASP A 127 -11.98 -10.67 -6.65
C ASP A 127 -12.15 -9.18 -6.38
N ILE A 128 -12.61 -8.43 -7.38
CA ILE A 128 -12.96 -7.00 -7.24
C ILE A 128 -14.08 -6.85 -6.20
N ARG A 129 -15.17 -7.60 -6.34
CA ARG A 129 -16.32 -7.55 -5.41
C ARG A 129 -15.90 -7.91 -3.97
N ARG A 130 -15.09 -8.96 -3.78
CA ARG A 130 -14.59 -9.34 -2.45
C ARG A 130 -13.73 -8.24 -1.84
N ARG A 131 -12.88 -7.58 -2.63
CA ARG A 131 -12.05 -6.45 -2.17
C ARG A 131 -12.92 -5.28 -1.74
N GLU A 132 -13.90 -4.89 -2.55
CA GLU A 132 -14.84 -3.82 -2.23
C GLU A 132 -15.62 -4.12 -0.95
N ASN A 133 -16.09 -5.36 -0.77
CA ASN A 133 -16.78 -5.78 0.44
C ASN A 133 -15.88 -5.69 1.69
N ARG A 134 -14.58 -6.05 1.58
CA ARG A 134 -13.63 -5.88 2.69
C ARG A 134 -13.44 -4.40 3.04
N VAL A 135 -13.31 -3.53 2.04
CA VAL A 135 -13.18 -2.09 2.25
C VAL A 135 -14.44 -1.52 2.91
N LYS A 136 -15.63 -1.85 2.40
CA LYS A 136 -16.92 -1.42 2.98
C LYS A 136 -17.07 -1.86 4.43
N LYS A 137 -16.77 -3.14 4.72
CA LYS A 137 -16.77 -3.65 6.09
C LYS A 137 -15.80 -2.87 6.98
N LYS A 138 -14.58 -2.60 6.48
CA LYS A 138 -13.58 -1.88 7.26
C LYS A 138 -14.00 -0.44 7.55
N VAL A 139 -14.63 0.23 6.60
CA VAL A 139 -15.21 1.57 6.78
C VAL A 139 -16.29 1.53 7.86
N ALA A 140 -17.22 0.58 7.79
CA ALA A 140 -18.28 0.42 8.78
C ALA A 140 -17.71 0.18 10.20
N GLU A 141 -16.72 -0.69 10.34
CA GLU A 141 -16.03 -0.92 11.62
C GLU A 141 -15.38 0.36 12.17
N LEU A 142 -14.78 1.20 11.31
CA LEU A 142 -14.16 2.44 11.72
C LEU A 142 -15.19 3.53 12.08
N GLN A 143 -16.34 3.55 11.40
CA GLN A 143 -17.46 4.44 11.73
C GLN A 143 -18.10 4.05 13.05
N GLU A 144 -18.36 2.75 13.28
CA GLU A 144 -18.88 2.22 14.55
C GLU A 144 -17.93 2.54 15.71
N ALA A 145 -16.61 2.48 15.48
CA ALA A 145 -15.61 2.87 16.46
C ALA A 145 -15.46 4.39 16.65
N GLY A 146 -16.21 5.22 15.90
CA GLY A 146 -16.10 6.69 15.94
C GLY A 146 -14.77 7.23 15.41
N LEU A 147 -14.02 6.43 14.64
CA LEU A 147 -12.69 6.77 14.12
C LEU A 147 -12.74 7.35 12.69
N MET A 148 -13.89 7.32 12.05
CA MET A 148 -14.17 7.93 10.75
C MET A 148 -15.53 8.64 10.78
N PRO A 149 -15.64 9.88 10.29
CA PRO A 149 -16.92 10.54 10.14
C PRO A 149 -17.81 9.80 9.13
N GLU A 150 -19.12 9.78 9.37
CA GLU A 150 -20.09 9.31 8.39
C GLU A 150 -20.01 10.19 7.14
N GLN A 151 -19.83 9.57 5.98
CA GLN A 151 -19.84 10.30 4.71
C GLN A 151 -21.27 10.80 4.49
N PRO A 152 -21.51 12.11 4.28
CA PRO A 152 -22.80 12.54 3.78
C PRO A 152 -23.03 11.87 2.43
N GLU A 153 -24.21 11.25 2.25
CA GLU A 153 -24.67 10.71 0.97
C GLU A 153 -24.45 11.80 -0.10
N THR A 154 -23.43 11.67 -0.95
CA THR A 154 -23.26 12.58 -2.08
C THR A 154 -24.36 12.28 -3.09
N PRO A 155 -25.29 13.22 -3.37
CA PRO A 155 -26.21 13.06 -4.47
C PRO A 155 -25.40 13.03 -5.77
N CYS A 156 -25.74 12.07 -6.62
CA CYS A 156 -25.18 11.90 -7.97
C CYS A 156 -25.35 13.17 -8.81
#